data_AF-A0A959XQK0-F1
#
_entry.id   AF-A0A959XQK0-F1
#
_cell.length_a   1.000
_cell.length_b   1.000
_cell.length_c   1.000
_cell.angle_alpha   90.00
_cell.angle_beta   90.00
_cell.angle_gamma   90.00
#
_symmetry.space_group_name_H-M   'P 1'
#
loop_
_entity.id
_entity.type
_entity.pdbx_description
1 polymer ?
#
loop_
_entity_poly.entity_id
_entity_poly.type
_entity_poly.pdbx_seq_one_letter_code
_entity_poly.pdbx_strand_id
1 'polypeptide(L)'
;DLLSRAVVCTDVEAGRMRIHAPEGYVHSGSAAAIKAIELDSGTYGFAMKVVPDGRRDTIEVLMKIDTGADNYLTFYNHAVVAHGLMREGKRYKGTTGFGAEPTITRNRKGKLVAASVAGRSWRKLPVVYQVDPVNSDSKRTCDGLIGQHLLNDFIITYDLPAGVVYLEPWK
;
A
#
# COMPACT_ATOMS: atom_id res chain seq x y z
N ASP A 1 -10.13 -10.38 -16.00
CA ASP A 1 -10.04 -9.51 -14.81
C ASP A 1 -10.96 -8.30 -15.02
N LEU A 2 -11.82 -7.98 -14.04
CA LEU A 2 -12.77 -6.86 -14.11
C LEU A 2 -12.02 -5.52 -14.20
N LEU A 3 -10.95 -5.35 -13.42
CA LEU A 3 -10.20 -4.11 -13.33
C LEU A 3 -9.53 -3.75 -14.67
N SER A 4 -9.09 -4.75 -15.43
CA SER A 4 -8.51 -4.55 -16.77
C SER A 4 -9.50 -4.09 -17.86
N ARG A 5 -10.81 -4.14 -17.59
CA ARG A 5 -11.87 -3.93 -18.61
C ARG A 5 -12.81 -2.77 -18.29
N ALA A 6 -12.65 -2.14 -17.14
CA ALA A 6 -13.53 -1.11 -16.66
C ALA A 6 -12.75 -0.12 -15.79
N VAL A 7 -13.28 1.10 -15.68
CA VAL A 7 -12.80 2.03 -14.66
C VAL A 7 -13.60 1.77 -13.39
N VAL A 8 -12.90 1.40 -12.31
CA VAL A 8 -13.53 1.01 -11.05
C VAL A 8 -13.24 2.05 -9.99
N CYS A 9 -14.30 2.64 -9.44
CA CYS A 9 -14.21 3.55 -8.31
C CYS A 9 -14.67 2.84 -7.04
N THR A 10 -13.79 2.74 -6.05
CA THR A 10 -14.02 2.09 -4.76
C THR A 10 -14.01 3.11 -3.64
N ASP A 11 -15.08 3.12 -2.87
CA ASP A 11 -15.21 3.81 -1.60
C ASP A 11 -15.21 2.73 -0.51
N VAL A 12 -14.05 2.58 0.13
CA VAL A 12 -13.78 1.49 1.07
C VAL A 12 -14.56 1.68 2.37
N GLU A 13 -14.69 2.93 2.83
CA GLU A 13 -15.43 3.25 4.05
C GLU A 13 -16.94 2.99 3.88
N ALA A 14 -17.54 3.44 2.76
CA ALA A 14 -18.95 3.22 2.50
C ALA A 14 -19.28 1.81 1.99
N GLY A 15 -18.27 0.98 1.70
CA GLY A 15 -18.45 -0.34 1.10
C GLY A 15 -19.10 -0.28 -0.29
N ARG A 16 -18.77 0.75 -1.08
CA ARG A 16 -19.38 1.00 -2.39
C ARG A 16 -18.38 0.85 -3.52
N MET A 17 -18.86 0.31 -4.63
CA MET A 17 -18.12 0.20 -5.87
C MET A 17 -18.96 0.75 -7.01
N ARG A 18 -18.35 1.59 -7.85
CA ARG A 18 -18.92 2.09 -9.10
C ARG A 18 -18.05 1.60 -10.25
N ILE A 19 -18.70 1.13 -11.30
CA ILE A 19 -18.04 0.58 -12.49
C ILE A 19 -18.46 1.45 -13.66
N HIS A 20 -17.48 1.95 -14.40
CA HIS A 20 -17.67 2.78 -15.58
C HIS A 20 -17.10 2.08 -16.80
N ALA A 21 -17.73 2.28 -17.96
CA ALA A 21 -17.13 1.92 -19.23
C ALA A 21 -15.84 2.75 -19.42
N PRO A 22 -14.74 2.15 -19.91
CA PRO A 22 -13.51 2.89 -20.14
C PRO A 22 -13.64 3.87 -21.31
N GLU A 23 -14.51 3.58 -22.29
CA GLU A 23 -14.71 4.45 -23.45
C GLU A 23 -15.33 5.79 -23.01
N GLY A 24 -14.56 6.87 -23.16
CA GLY A 24 -15.00 8.21 -22.82
C GLY A 24 -15.05 8.52 -21.32
N TYR A 25 -14.45 7.66 -20.48
CA TYR A 25 -14.29 7.99 -19.07
C TYR A 25 -13.40 9.23 -18.93
N VAL A 26 -13.87 10.21 -18.16
CA VAL A 26 -13.10 11.40 -17.78
C VAL A 26 -13.13 11.50 -16.27
N HIS A 27 -11.96 11.40 -15.66
CA HIS A 27 -11.83 11.63 -14.23
C HIS A 27 -12.25 13.06 -13.89
N SER A 28 -13.24 13.20 -13.00
CA SER A 28 -13.81 14.50 -12.60
C SER A 28 -13.33 14.99 -11.23
N GLY A 29 -12.49 14.20 -10.56
CA GLY A 29 -11.93 14.53 -9.26
C GLY A 29 -10.71 15.45 -9.33
N SER A 30 -10.18 15.80 -8.15
CA SER A 30 -9.07 16.74 -7.99
C SER A 30 -7.70 16.08 -7.88
N ALA A 31 -7.67 14.76 -7.64
CA ALA A 31 -6.44 14.00 -7.48
C ALA A 31 -5.68 13.91 -8.81
N ALA A 32 -4.36 14.09 -8.72
CA ALA A 32 -3.48 13.82 -9.83
C ALA A 32 -3.45 12.32 -10.15
N ALA A 33 -3.28 12.00 -11.43
CA ALA A 33 -3.07 10.63 -11.88
C ALA A 33 -1.76 10.06 -11.30
N ILE A 34 -1.84 8.87 -10.71
CA ILE A 34 -0.69 8.12 -10.23
C ILE A 34 -0.49 6.92 -11.16
N LYS A 35 0.74 6.69 -11.63
CA LYS A 35 1.03 5.52 -12.46
C LYS A 35 0.69 4.23 -11.69
N ALA A 36 -0.22 3.43 -12.26
CA ALA A 36 -0.49 2.09 -11.78
C ALA A 36 0.65 1.16 -12.20
N ILE A 37 1.10 0.32 -11.28
CA ILE A 37 2.12 -0.69 -11.54
C ILE A 37 1.47 -2.05 -11.30
N GLU A 38 1.44 -2.87 -12.34
CA GLU A 38 1.01 -4.28 -12.22
C GLU A 38 2.06 -5.05 -11.40
N LEU A 39 1.56 -5.80 -10.43
CA LEU A 39 2.35 -6.59 -9.48
C LEU A 39 2.10 -8.08 -9.74
N ASP A 40 2.62 -8.92 -8.85
CA ASP A 40 2.34 -10.35 -8.88
C ASP A 40 0.82 -10.64 -8.74
N SER A 41 0.41 -11.72 -9.40
CA SER A 41 -0.96 -12.26 -9.34
C SER A 41 -2.06 -11.30 -9.81
N GLY A 42 -1.76 -10.38 -10.75
CA GLY A 42 -2.75 -9.45 -11.31
C GLY A 42 -3.21 -8.38 -10.32
N THR A 43 -2.41 -8.12 -9.28
CA THR A 43 -2.66 -7.04 -8.32
C THR A 43 -1.97 -5.76 -8.75
N TYR A 44 -2.36 -4.62 -8.19
CA TYR A 44 -1.82 -3.33 -8.58
C TYR A 44 -1.32 -2.55 -7.37
N GLY A 45 -0.31 -1.73 -7.63
CA GLY A 45 0.26 -0.84 -6.64
C GLY A 45 0.74 0.46 -7.26
N PHE A 46 1.35 1.28 -6.42
CA PHE A 46 1.98 2.53 -6.82
C PHE A 46 3.13 2.89 -5.89
N ALA A 47 3.97 3.82 -6.34
CA ALA A 47 5.06 4.36 -5.55
C ALA A 47 4.53 5.28 -4.43
N MET A 48 5.04 5.10 -3.21
CA MET A 48 4.78 5.94 -2.05
C MET A 48 6.10 6.44 -1.48
N LYS A 49 6.13 7.69 -1.00
CA LYS A 49 7.31 8.24 -0.32
C LYS A 49 7.20 8.04 1.18
N VAL A 50 8.25 7.55 1.82
CA VAL A 50 8.28 7.29 3.27
C VAL A 50 9.58 7.77 3.92
N VAL A 51 9.49 8.16 5.19
CA VAL A 51 10.64 8.49 6.04
C VAL A 51 10.68 7.48 7.18
N PRO A 52 11.64 6.52 7.17
CA PRO A 52 11.72 5.49 8.20
C PRO A 52 12.08 6.04 9.58
N ASP A 53 11.80 5.26 10.62
CA ASP A 53 12.15 5.63 11.98
C ASP A 53 13.67 5.77 12.20
N GLY A 54 14.08 6.84 12.87
CA GLY A 54 15.49 7.15 13.10
C GLY A 54 16.24 7.72 11.89
N ARG A 55 15.55 7.95 10.76
CA ARG A 55 16.11 8.53 9.55
C ARG A 55 15.53 9.92 9.26
N ARG A 56 16.22 10.67 8.40
CA ARG A 56 15.79 11.99 7.90
C ARG A 56 15.53 12.01 6.40
N ASP A 57 16.06 11.03 5.69
CA ASP A 57 15.93 10.91 4.26
C ASP A 57 14.61 10.22 3.87
N THR A 58 14.09 10.62 2.72
CA THR A 58 12.89 10.05 2.12
C THR A 58 13.29 8.98 1.13
N ILE A 59 12.68 7.81 1.23
CA ILE A 59 12.79 6.74 0.25
C ILE A 59 11.46 6.56 -0.49
N GLU A 60 11.53 6.03 -1.70
CA GLU A 60 10.35 5.61 -2.46
C GLU A 60 10.20 4.09 -2.34
N VAL A 61 8.97 3.64 -2.10
CA VAL A 61 8.61 2.22 -1.93
C VAL A 61 7.41 1.90 -2.81
N LEU A 62 7.41 0.73 -3.43
CA LEU A 62 6.31 0.22 -4.24
C LEU A 62 5.31 -0.51 -3.35
N MET A 63 4.11 0.03 -3.23
CA MET A 63 3.10 -0.48 -2.31
C MET A 63 1.91 -1.05 -3.07
N LYS A 64 1.56 -2.31 -2.78
CA LYS A 64 0.33 -2.96 -3.25
C LYS A 64 -0.89 -2.36 -2.56
N ILE A 65 -2.00 -2.22 -3.27
CA ILE A 65 -3.29 -1.87 -2.65
C ILE A 65 -3.95 -3.16 -2.14
N ASP A 66 -4.28 -3.23 -0.84
CA ASP A 66 -4.92 -4.39 -0.23
C ASP A 66 -6.05 -3.98 0.71
N THR A 67 -7.28 -3.96 0.18
CA THR A 67 -8.49 -3.64 0.94
C THR A 67 -8.85 -4.70 1.99
N GLY A 68 -8.23 -5.89 1.94
CA GLY A 68 -8.45 -6.96 2.92
C GLY A 68 -7.50 -6.91 4.13
N ALA A 69 -6.49 -6.03 4.11
CA ALA A 69 -5.52 -5.93 5.18
C ALA A 69 -5.99 -4.95 6.28
N ASP A 70 -6.27 -5.47 7.48
CA ASP A 70 -6.66 -4.69 8.68
C ASP A 70 -5.45 -4.00 9.34
N ASN A 71 -4.80 -3.10 8.61
CA ASN A 71 -3.73 -2.24 9.11
C ASN A 71 -3.58 -0.96 8.25
N TYR A 72 -2.59 -0.13 8.57
CA TYR A 72 -2.24 1.05 7.76
C TYR A 72 -1.28 0.65 6.63
N LEU A 73 -0.07 0.21 6.99
CA LEU A 73 0.92 -0.30 6.04
C LEU A 73 1.58 -1.57 6.58
N THR A 74 1.91 -2.49 5.69
CA THR A 74 2.86 -3.59 5.95
C THR A 74 4.05 -3.44 5.02
N PHE A 75 5.26 -3.56 5.54
CA PHE A 75 6.47 -3.78 4.74
C PHE A 75 6.86 -5.23 4.76
N TYR A 76 7.20 -5.78 3.60
CA TYR A 76 7.68 -7.14 3.45
C TYR A 76 9.15 -7.26 3.85
N ASN A 77 9.58 -8.47 4.20
CA ASN A 77 10.90 -8.70 4.79
C ASN A 77 12.04 -8.21 3.88
N HIS A 78 11.95 -8.42 2.57
CA HIS A 78 12.98 -7.94 1.64
C HIS A 78 13.11 -6.41 1.68
N ALA A 79 12.01 -5.66 1.71
CA ALA A 79 12.03 -4.20 1.78
C ALA A 79 12.53 -3.70 3.15
N VAL A 80 12.14 -4.40 4.23
CA VAL A 80 12.64 -4.11 5.59
C VAL A 80 14.17 -4.18 5.64
N VAL A 81 14.75 -5.22 5.03
CA VAL A 81 16.20 -5.44 4.97
C VAL A 81 16.85 -4.46 3.99
N ALA A 82 16.39 -4.41 2.74
CA ALA A 82 16.98 -3.62 1.66
C ALA A 82 17.01 -2.12 1.98
N HIS A 83 15.97 -1.61 2.63
CA HIS A 83 15.88 -0.21 3.00
C HIS A 83 16.24 0.05 4.47
N GLY A 84 16.63 -0.94 5.27
CA GLY A 84 16.91 -0.74 6.69
C GLY A 84 15.78 -0.01 7.42
N LEU A 85 14.54 -0.50 7.27
CA LEU A 85 13.33 0.19 7.77
C LEU A 85 13.20 0.13 9.30
N MET A 86 13.95 -0.77 9.93
CA MET A 86 13.95 -0.95 11.38
C MET A 86 15.28 -0.46 11.97
N ARG A 87 15.19 0.23 13.11
CA ARG A 87 16.34 0.70 13.86
C ARG A 87 16.93 -0.43 14.69
N GLU A 88 18.23 -0.64 14.57
CA GLU A 88 18.98 -1.56 15.42
C GLU A 88 18.83 -1.20 16.90
N GLY A 89 18.79 -2.23 17.77
CA GLY A 89 18.67 -2.07 19.22
C GLY A 89 17.31 -1.55 19.73
N LYS A 90 16.39 -1.13 18.86
CA LYS A 90 15.04 -0.73 19.29
C LYS A 90 14.18 -1.96 19.58
N ARG A 91 13.47 -1.95 20.72
CA ARG A 91 12.48 -2.98 21.04
C ARG A 91 11.20 -2.74 20.24
N TYR A 92 10.84 -3.69 19.39
CA TYR A 92 9.58 -3.70 18.66
C TYR A 92 8.62 -4.74 19.25
N LYS A 93 7.34 -4.39 19.36
CA LYS A 93 6.30 -5.33 19.80
C LYS A 93 6.14 -6.41 18.72
N GLY A 94 6.39 -7.67 19.11
CA GLY A 94 6.11 -8.82 18.26
C GLY A 94 4.62 -9.01 18.06
N THR A 95 4.23 -9.44 16.86
CA THR A 95 2.88 -9.90 16.55
C THR A 95 3.00 -11.05 15.56
N THR A 96 2.07 -11.99 15.59
CA THR A 96 1.89 -12.95 14.50
C THR A 96 0.87 -12.38 13.52
N GLY A 97 1.10 -12.60 12.23
CA GLY A 97 0.10 -12.35 11.18
C GLY A 97 -0.31 -13.67 10.55
N PHE A 98 -1.58 -13.74 10.15
CA PHE A 98 -2.11 -14.80 9.30
C PHE A 98 -2.31 -14.22 7.91
N GLY A 99 -1.72 -14.86 6.90
CA GLY A 99 -1.99 -14.56 5.49
C GLY A 99 -3.00 -15.56 4.93
N ALA A 100 -3.37 -15.38 3.66
CA ALA A 100 -4.11 -16.40 2.91
C ALA A 100 -3.32 -17.71 2.78
N GLU A 101 -1.99 -17.63 2.84
CA GLU A 101 -1.12 -18.80 2.95
C GLU A 101 -0.81 -19.10 4.44
N PRO A 102 -0.77 -20.38 4.85
CA PRO A 102 -0.61 -20.81 6.24
C PRO A 102 0.79 -20.56 6.83
N THR A 103 1.58 -19.69 6.22
CA THR A 103 2.86 -19.23 6.76
C THR A 103 2.65 -18.30 7.96
N ILE A 104 3.04 -18.75 9.15
CA ILE A 104 3.12 -17.91 10.35
C ILE A 104 4.22 -16.87 10.12
N THR A 105 3.82 -15.65 9.76
CA THR A 105 4.77 -14.54 9.60
C THR A 105 5.06 -13.91 10.96
N ARG A 106 6.36 -13.81 11.29
CA ARG A 106 6.82 -13.03 12.44
C ARG A 106 6.81 -11.56 12.06
N ASN A 107 6.04 -10.78 12.78
CA ASN A 107 5.85 -9.36 12.49
C ASN A 107 6.25 -8.49 13.67
N ARG A 108 6.64 -7.25 13.37
CA ARG A 108 7.01 -6.23 14.35
C ARG A 108 6.19 -4.97 14.10
N LYS A 109 5.51 -4.46 15.13
CA LYS A 109 4.76 -3.20 15.03
C LYS A 109 5.68 -2.01 15.30
N GLY A 110 5.59 -0.99 14.45
CA GLY A 110 6.35 0.25 14.55
C GLY A 110 5.59 1.46 14.02
N LYS A 111 6.32 2.53 13.74
CA LYS A 111 5.81 3.74 13.12
C LYS A 111 6.84 4.29 12.14
N LEU A 112 6.40 4.84 11.01
CA LEU A 112 7.21 5.73 10.17
C LEU A 112 7.27 7.13 10.78
N VAL A 113 8.32 7.89 10.49
CA VAL A 113 8.35 9.33 10.82
C VAL A 113 7.27 10.05 10.01
N ALA A 114 7.27 9.82 8.71
CA ALA A 114 6.30 10.37 7.78
C ALA A 114 6.08 9.43 6.58
N ALA A 115 4.94 9.61 5.92
CA ALA A 115 4.64 8.98 4.65
C ALA A 115 3.82 9.96 3.80
N SER A 116 3.88 9.86 2.47
CA SER A 116 3.10 10.71 1.57
C SER A 116 2.81 10.04 0.24
N VAL A 117 1.58 10.21 -0.25
CA VAL A 117 1.11 9.86 -1.59
C VAL A 117 -0.04 10.78 -1.98
N ALA A 118 -0.24 11.05 -3.27
CA ALA A 118 -1.38 11.85 -3.77
C ALA A 118 -1.53 13.23 -3.11
N GLY A 119 -0.44 13.89 -2.73
CA GLY A 119 -0.48 15.17 -2.01
C GLY A 119 -0.92 15.09 -0.53
N ARG A 120 -1.35 13.92 -0.05
CA ARG A 120 -1.58 13.64 1.38
C ARG A 120 -0.27 13.26 2.07
N SER A 121 -0.15 13.66 3.34
CA SER A 121 0.97 13.30 4.19
C SER A 121 0.50 12.90 5.58
N TRP A 122 1.15 11.90 6.15
CA TRP A 122 0.91 11.40 7.49
C TRP A 122 2.18 11.49 8.31
N ARG A 123 2.04 11.72 9.61
CA ARG A 123 3.14 11.68 10.59
C ARG A 123 2.91 10.57 11.58
N LYS A 124 4.00 9.94 12.06
CA LYS A 124 3.96 8.85 13.05
C LYS A 124 3.03 7.70 12.60
N LEU A 125 3.00 7.42 11.29
CA LEU A 125 2.08 6.47 10.67
C LEU A 125 2.36 5.05 11.18
N PRO A 126 1.38 4.34 11.77
CA PRO A 126 1.57 2.97 12.23
C PRO A 126 1.94 2.02 11.09
N VAL A 127 2.87 1.11 11.33
CA VAL A 127 3.30 0.14 10.31
C VAL A 127 3.59 -1.23 10.93
N VAL A 128 3.48 -2.26 10.10
CA VAL A 128 3.86 -3.64 10.41
C VAL A 128 5.07 -4.00 9.56
N TYR A 129 6.15 -4.46 10.18
CA TYR A 129 7.34 -4.96 9.50
C TYR A 129 7.32 -6.49 9.55
N GLN A 130 7.33 -7.14 8.39
CA GLN A 130 7.59 -8.58 8.31
C GLN A 130 9.08 -8.82 8.56
N VAL A 131 9.39 -9.72 9.51
CA VAL A 131 10.78 -10.06 9.90
C VAL A 131 11.02 -11.56 9.83
N ASP A 132 10.28 -12.24 8.97
CA ASP A 132 10.35 -13.69 8.82
C ASP A 132 11.57 -14.09 7.96
N PRO A 133 12.59 -14.76 8.54
CA PRO A 133 13.75 -15.21 7.78
C PRO A 133 13.45 -16.39 6.86
N VAL A 134 12.36 -17.14 7.08
CA VAL A 134 12.04 -18.35 6.29
C VAL A 134 11.41 -17.99 4.95
N ASN A 135 10.69 -16.86 4.91
CA ASN A 135 10.04 -16.34 3.71
C ASN A 135 10.84 -15.20 3.05
N SER A 136 12.16 -15.17 3.24
CA SER A 136 13.04 -14.14 2.65
C SER A 136 12.98 -14.14 1.11
N ASP A 137 12.70 -15.30 0.51
CA ASP A 137 12.79 -15.55 -0.93
C ASP A 137 11.43 -15.42 -1.64
N SER A 138 10.45 -14.76 -1.00
CA SER A 138 9.18 -14.49 -1.69
C SER A 138 9.46 -13.63 -2.92
N LYS A 139 9.12 -14.13 -4.12
CA LYS A 139 9.24 -13.43 -5.42
C LYS A 139 8.27 -12.23 -5.57
N ARG A 140 7.96 -11.56 -4.46
CA ARG A 140 7.06 -10.41 -4.43
C ARG A 140 7.71 -9.27 -5.18
N THR A 141 6.92 -8.59 -6.01
CA THR A 141 7.40 -7.50 -6.86
C THR A 141 7.20 -6.12 -6.24
N CYS A 142 6.69 -6.05 -5.02
CA CYS A 142 6.43 -4.83 -4.27
C CYS A 142 7.04 -4.89 -2.87
N ASP A 143 7.33 -3.72 -2.29
CA ASP A 143 7.96 -3.55 -0.98
C ASP A 143 7.01 -3.81 0.20
N GLY A 144 5.71 -3.77 -0.06
CA GLY A 144 4.69 -3.87 0.96
C GLY A 144 3.28 -3.73 0.44
N LEU A 145 2.34 -3.54 1.36
CA LEU A 145 0.93 -3.27 1.07
C LEU A 145 0.39 -2.09 1.88
N ILE A 146 -0.65 -1.48 1.34
CA ILE A 146 -1.47 -0.46 1.96
C ILE A 146 -2.77 -1.12 2.40
N GLY A 147 -3.03 -1.09 3.70
CA GLY A 147 -4.20 -1.68 4.30
C GLY A 147 -5.37 -0.70 4.43
N GLN A 148 -6.50 -1.26 4.83
CA GLN A 148 -7.80 -0.59 4.88
C GLN A 148 -7.78 0.72 5.67
N HIS A 149 -7.06 0.79 6.79
CA HIS A 149 -7.04 2.01 7.61
C HIS A 149 -6.46 3.23 6.89
N LEU A 150 -5.51 3.03 5.97
CA LEU A 150 -4.99 4.13 5.16
C LEU A 150 -5.86 4.36 3.92
N LEU A 151 -6.40 3.29 3.34
CA LEU A 151 -7.26 3.39 2.16
C LEU A 151 -8.59 4.11 2.43
N ASN A 152 -9.10 4.07 3.67
CA ASN A 152 -10.28 4.81 4.08
C ASN A 152 -10.12 6.35 4.00
N ASP A 153 -8.90 6.86 3.88
CA ASP A 153 -8.67 8.29 3.64
C ASP A 153 -8.99 8.69 2.18
N PHE A 154 -9.36 7.74 1.31
CA PHE A 154 -9.51 7.95 -0.12
C PHE A 154 -10.74 7.28 -0.75
N ILE A 155 -11.25 7.91 -1.81
CA ILE A 155 -11.94 7.21 -2.90
C ILE A 155 -10.87 6.81 -3.92
N ILE A 156 -10.79 5.52 -4.21
CA ILE A 156 -9.78 4.96 -5.12
C ILE A 156 -10.44 4.77 -6.48
N THR A 157 -9.86 5.33 -7.54
CA THR A 157 -10.31 5.04 -8.91
C THR A 157 -9.19 4.30 -9.66
N TYR A 158 -9.48 3.09 -10.08
CA TYR A 158 -8.62 2.27 -10.94
C TYR A 158 -9.00 2.50 -12.40
N ASP A 159 -8.18 3.25 -13.12
CA ASP A 159 -8.27 3.42 -14.58
C ASP A 159 -7.10 2.69 -15.23
N LEU A 160 -7.16 1.36 -15.15
CA LEU A 160 -6.10 0.48 -15.64
C LEU A 160 -5.92 0.50 -17.15
N PRO A 161 -6.96 0.69 -17.99
CA PRO A 161 -6.76 0.93 -19.42
C PRO A 161 -5.88 2.15 -19.71
N ALA A 162 -5.97 3.21 -18.91
CA ALA A 162 -5.06 4.36 -18.97
C ALA A 162 -3.77 4.17 -18.16
N GLY A 163 -3.61 3.05 -17.45
CA GLY A 163 -2.44 2.74 -16.63
C GLY A 163 -2.28 3.61 -15.39
N VAL A 164 -3.39 4.10 -14.81
CA VAL A 164 -3.36 5.04 -13.69
C VAL A 164 -4.34 4.69 -12.57
N VAL A 165 -4.02 5.16 -11.37
CA VAL A 165 -4.89 5.17 -10.20
C VAL A 165 -5.06 6.62 -9.73
N TYR A 166 -6.27 6.98 -9.31
CA TYR A 166 -6.56 8.24 -8.64
C TYR A 166 -6.91 7.98 -7.18
N LEU A 167 -6.36 8.77 -6.28
CA LEU A 167 -6.64 8.72 -4.84
C LEU A 167 -7.26 10.05 -4.41
N GLU A 168 -8.59 10.14 -4.52
CA GLU A 168 -9.33 11.34 -4.10
C GLU A 168 -9.44 11.36 -2.58
N PRO A 169 -8.97 12.42 -1.89
CA PRO A 169 -9.13 12.52 -0.46
C PRO A 169 -10.60 12.47 -0.06
N TRP A 170 -10.92 11.62 0.91
CA TRP A 170 -12.21 11.66 1.57
C TRP A 170 -12.31 12.95 2.43
N LYS A 171 -13.51 13.56 2.45
CA LYS A 171 -13.77 14.85 3.10
C LYS A 171 -13.95 14.71 4.61
#